data_AF-A0A7K3EZI2-F1
#
_entry.id   AF-A0A7K3EZI2-F1
#
_cell.length_a   1.000
_cell.length_b   1.000
_cell.length_c   1.000
_cell.angle_alpha   90.00
_cell.angle_beta   90.00
_cell.angle_gamma   90.00
#
_symmetry.space_group_name_H-M   'P 1'
#
loop_
_entity.id
_entity.type
_entity.pdbx_description
1 polymer ?
#
loop_
_entity_poly.entity_id
_entity_poly.type
_entity_poly.pdbx_seq_one_letter_code
_entity_poly.pdbx_strand_id
1 'polypeptide(L)'
;LGEARALGPDSYPTRSFYGHYLEWVFQRVTQTAPDHVRTVVHRARAVALDDGDDGTQHVRLDDGTLLTGLDAVVLAQGHLPAQGPDHAGATQGTPGAVPPVSPYDAQGPAGPTTPGVPGQHGAPQPYRDGPGDPAATGRPSTPTGGAPIDYSHPRRQNAAPPPPPPTAPPAEPGRTARPVAGDATGWSMEERLYNQVWGMFEDLARTTAAYRSAVDFADSRMEKELDQALSDPRSRIGGQGDAAREAARARHGELVSRAREVLDRDVAQLLAEAEVVEPALPAAFARWDNPVWHAYRVPMEIPMALRLGDLHLPDADRVRIPLLMRLPLERGLWIDSGRSASAEGSL
;
A
#
# COMPACT_ATOMS: atom_id res chain seq x y z
N LEU A 1 -30.13 -18.41 9.07
CA LEU A 1 -28.80 -18.58 9.71
C LEU A 1 -28.06 -19.87 9.29
N GLY A 2 -28.72 -20.90 8.74
CA GLY A 2 -28.03 -22.11 8.27
C GLY A 2 -27.02 -21.84 7.16
N GLU A 3 -27.40 -21.06 6.14
CA GLU A 3 -26.51 -20.66 5.05
C GLU A 3 -25.30 -19.87 5.55
N ALA A 4 -25.51 -18.88 6.43
CA ALA A 4 -24.43 -18.10 7.04
C ALA A 4 -23.34 -18.95 7.70
N ARG A 5 -23.71 -20.08 8.33
CA ARG A 5 -22.76 -20.99 8.99
C ARG A 5 -22.01 -21.90 8.01
N ALA A 6 -22.54 -22.07 6.80
CA ALA A 6 -21.95 -22.93 5.77
C ALA A 6 -21.05 -22.15 4.79
N LEU A 7 -21.11 -20.81 4.81
CA LEU A 7 -20.23 -19.96 3.99
C LEU A 7 -18.79 -20.04 4.52
N GLY A 8 -17.88 -20.48 3.65
CA GLY A 8 -16.43 -20.37 3.85
C GLY A 8 -15.81 -19.25 3.02
N PRO A 9 -14.48 -19.04 3.11
CA PRO A 9 -13.77 -17.97 2.39
C PRO A 9 -13.99 -17.95 0.87
N ASP A 10 -14.15 -19.14 0.27
CA ASP A 10 -14.33 -19.30 -1.19
C ASP A 10 -15.79 -19.59 -1.59
N SER A 11 -16.75 -19.33 -0.69
CA SER A 11 -18.17 -19.59 -0.94
C SER A 11 -18.90 -18.32 -1.39
N TYR A 12 -19.79 -18.47 -2.38
CA TYR A 12 -20.67 -17.40 -2.80
C TYR A 12 -22.05 -17.57 -2.14
N PRO A 13 -22.58 -16.54 -1.46
CA PRO A 13 -23.92 -16.60 -0.91
C PRO A 13 -24.95 -16.68 -2.02
N THR A 14 -26.11 -17.24 -1.71
CA THR A 14 -27.27 -17.09 -2.58
C THR A 14 -27.62 -15.61 -2.72
N ARG A 15 -28.20 -15.25 -3.87
CA ARG A 15 -28.68 -13.89 -4.12
C ARG A 15 -29.64 -13.40 -3.04
N SER A 16 -30.50 -14.27 -2.51
CA SER A 16 -31.42 -13.97 -1.42
C SER A 16 -30.69 -13.63 -0.11
N PHE A 17 -29.70 -14.42 0.26
CA PHE A 17 -28.92 -14.17 1.48
C PHE A 17 -28.10 -12.89 1.37
N TYR A 18 -27.47 -12.67 0.22
CA TYR A 18 -26.75 -11.43 -0.05
C TYR A 18 -27.67 -10.20 -0.01
N GLY A 19 -28.88 -10.31 -0.56
CA GLY A 19 -29.90 -9.25 -0.48
C GLY A 19 -30.26 -8.89 0.96
N HIS A 20 -30.49 -9.88 1.83
CA HIS A 20 -30.73 -9.65 3.26
C HIS A 20 -29.53 -9.01 3.97
N TYR A 21 -28.32 -9.40 3.60
CA TYR A 21 -27.12 -8.77 4.12
C TYR A 21 -27.05 -7.28 3.74
N LEU A 22 -27.29 -6.92 2.48
CA LEU A 22 -27.29 -5.53 2.04
C LEU A 22 -28.38 -4.70 2.72
N GLU A 23 -29.58 -5.27 2.88
CA GLU A 23 -30.66 -4.63 3.62
C GLU A 23 -30.26 -4.36 5.09
N TRP A 24 -29.64 -5.35 5.74
CA TRP A 24 -29.12 -5.21 7.10
C TRP A 24 -28.02 -4.14 7.19
N VAL A 25 -27.06 -4.13 6.25
CA VAL A 25 -25.99 -3.10 6.20
C VAL A 25 -26.59 -1.71 6.07
N PHE A 26 -27.54 -1.52 5.16
CA PHE A 26 -28.22 -0.24 4.98
C PHE A 26 -28.92 0.22 6.26
N GLN A 27 -29.68 -0.65 6.90
CA GLN A 27 -30.35 -0.36 8.17
C GLN A 27 -29.34 -0.02 9.27
N ARG A 28 -28.22 -0.77 9.35
CA ARG A 28 -27.18 -0.52 10.34
C ARG A 28 -26.54 0.86 10.15
N VAL A 29 -26.12 1.18 8.92
CA VAL A 29 -25.49 2.47 8.57
C VAL A 29 -26.41 3.64 8.89
N THR A 30 -27.69 3.52 8.53
CA THR A 30 -28.67 4.58 8.81
C THR A 30 -28.98 4.74 10.30
N GLN A 31 -29.00 3.65 11.07
CA GLN A 31 -29.22 3.69 12.52
C GLN A 31 -28.01 4.22 13.30
N THR A 32 -26.79 4.00 12.81
CA THR A 32 -25.55 4.43 13.46
C THR A 32 -24.93 5.68 12.83
N ALA A 33 -25.69 6.40 11.99
CA ALA A 33 -25.23 7.63 11.38
C ALA A 33 -24.94 8.69 12.47
N PRO A 34 -23.85 9.47 12.35
CA PRO A 34 -23.59 10.60 13.25
C PRO A 34 -24.72 11.62 13.26
N ASP A 35 -24.87 12.40 14.34
CA ASP A 35 -25.98 13.37 14.51
C ASP A 35 -26.09 14.43 13.39
N HIS A 36 -25.00 14.73 12.69
CA HIS A 36 -24.98 15.68 11.58
C HIS A 36 -25.35 15.05 10.22
N VAL A 37 -25.62 13.74 10.18
CA VAL A 37 -25.99 13.01 8.96
C VAL A 37 -27.46 12.61 9.04
N ARG A 38 -28.24 13.06 8.05
CA ARG A 38 -29.65 12.68 7.91
C ARG A 38 -29.85 11.88 6.62
N THR A 39 -30.39 10.68 6.75
CA THR A 39 -30.76 9.85 5.59
C THR A 39 -32.24 9.98 5.29
N VAL A 40 -32.57 10.35 4.05
CA VAL A 40 -33.95 10.35 3.51
C VAL A 40 -34.00 9.39 2.32
N VAL A 41 -34.92 8.42 2.38
CA VAL A 41 -35.06 7.41 1.33
C VAL A 41 -36.19 7.78 0.39
N HIS A 42 -35.85 7.98 -0.88
CA HIS A 42 -36.83 8.14 -1.95
C HIS A 42 -36.99 6.80 -2.69
N ARG A 43 -38.17 6.17 -2.55
CA ARG A 43 -38.52 4.94 -3.30
C ARG A 43 -39.04 5.28 -4.71
N ALA A 44 -38.29 6.08 -5.43
CA ALA A 44 -38.62 6.60 -6.75
C ALA A 44 -37.35 6.63 -7.60
N ARG A 45 -37.49 6.54 -8.92
CA ARG A 45 -36.36 6.57 -9.84
C ARG A 45 -35.98 8.01 -10.13
N ALA A 46 -34.71 8.38 -9.97
CA ALA A 46 -34.20 9.64 -10.52
C ALA A 46 -34.19 9.58 -12.06
N VAL A 47 -34.84 10.56 -12.69
CA VAL A 47 -35.06 10.62 -14.15
C VAL A 47 -34.44 11.85 -14.81
N ALA A 48 -34.12 12.90 -14.05
CA ALA A 48 -33.34 14.04 -14.54
C ALA A 48 -32.48 14.62 -13.41
N LEU A 49 -31.35 15.19 -13.81
CA LEU A 49 -30.44 15.97 -12.97
C LEU A 49 -30.13 17.25 -13.74
N ASP A 50 -30.41 18.39 -13.14
CA ASP A 50 -30.24 19.71 -13.72
C ASP A 50 -29.45 20.60 -12.75
N ASP A 51 -28.58 21.47 -13.26
CA ASP A 51 -27.89 22.48 -12.46
C ASP A 51 -28.77 23.73 -12.35
N GLY A 52 -28.88 24.29 -11.14
CA GLY A 52 -29.60 25.51 -10.84
C GLY A 52 -28.74 26.76 -11.05
N ASP A 53 -29.39 27.89 -11.33
CA ASP A 53 -28.73 29.17 -11.57
C ASP A 53 -27.97 29.70 -10.33
N ASP A 54 -28.29 29.17 -9.13
CA ASP A 54 -27.67 29.50 -7.85
C ASP A 54 -26.45 28.62 -7.51
N GLY A 55 -26.07 27.71 -8.41
CA GLY A 55 -24.96 26.76 -8.20
C GLY A 55 -25.34 25.50 -7.43
N THR A 56 -26.60 25.35 -7.02
CA THR A 56 -27.13 24.08 -6.47
C THR A 56 -27.62 23.17 -7.60
N GLN A 57 -27.85 21.90 -7.29
CA GLN A 57 -28.36 20.91 -8.24
C GLN A 57 -29.80 20.53 -7.90
N HIS A 58 -30.52 20.05 -8.92
CA HIS A 58 -31.90 19.61 -8.82
C HIS A 58 -32.07 18.20 -9.41
N VAL A 59 -32.74 17.31 -8.66
CA VAL A 59 -33.04 15.94 -9.13
C VAL A 59 -34.54 15.77 -9.27
N ARG A 60 -34.98 15.40 -10.47
CA ARG A 60 -36.38 15.02 -10.72
C ARG A 60 -36.55 13.51 -10.59
N LEU A 61 -37.55 13.11 -9.84
CA LEU A 61 -37.97 11.72 -9.63
C LEU A 61 -39.12 11.36 -10.59
N ASP A 62 -39.30 10.07 -10.88
CA ASP A 62 -40.32 9.55 -11.80
C ASP A 62 -41.76 9.74 -11.30
N ASP A 63 -41.93 9.91 -9.99
CA ASP A 63 -43.19 10.29 -9.35
C ASP A 63 -43.52 11.79 -9.47
N GLY A 64 -42.65 12.57 -10.12
CA GLY A 64 -42.79 14.02 -10.31
C GLY A 64 -42.21 14.86 -9.18
N THR A 65 -41.69 14.26 -8.11
CA THR A 65 -41.02 14.98 -7.03
C THR A 65 -39.74 15.64 -7.56
N LEU A 66 -39.52 16.90 -7.19
CA LEU A 66 -38.29 17.65 -7.48
C LEU A 66 -37.52 17.89 -6.17
N LEU A 67 -36.30 17.36 -6.09
CA LEU A 67 -35.37 17.61 -4.99
C LEU A 67 -34.51 18.82 -5.37
N THR A 68 -34.48 19.85 -4.53
CA THR A 68 -33.77 21.12 -4.79
C THR A 68 -32.77 21.44 -3.67
N GLY A 69 -31.90 22.44 -3.90
CA GLY A 69 -30.92 22.90 -2.92
C GLY A 69 -29.82 21.87 -2.64
N LEU A 70 -29.47 21.04 -3.61
CA LEU A 70 -28.45 20.00 -3.46
C LEU A 70 -27.08 20.59 -3.80
N ASP A 71 -26.17 20.73 -2.85
CA ASP A 71 -24.82 21.25 -3.13
C ASP A 71 -24.00 20.31 -4.03
N ALA A 72 -24.29 19.00 -3.96
CA ALA A 72 -23.66 17.98 -4.78
C ALA A 72 -24.54 16.74 -4.93
N VAL A 73 -24.48 16.10 -6.10
CA VAL A 73 -25.13 14.82 -6.40
C VAL A 73 -24.10 13.78 -6.80
N VAL A 74 -24.09 12.65 -6.09
CA VAL A 74 -23.20 11.52 -6.37
C VAL A 74 -23.99 10.41 -7.08
N LEU A 75 -23.60 10.09 -8.32
CA LEU A 75 -24.25 9.05 -9.12
C LEU A 75 -23.65 7.67 -8.85
N ALA A 76 -24.35 6.86 -8.06
CA ALA A 76 -23.97 5.46 -7.76
C ALA A 76 -24.87 4.45 -8.50
N GLN A 77 -25.03 4.63 -9.81
CA GLN A 77 -26.03 3.92 -10.64
C GLN A 77 -25.62 2.48 -11.04
N GLY A 78 -24.43 2.04 -10.63
CA GLY A 78 -23.84 0.78 -11.08
C GLY A 78 -23.34 0.87 -12.52
N HIS A 79 -23.26 -0.27 -13.20
CA HIS A 79 -22.74 -0.35 -14.56
C HIS A 79 -23.81 0.06 -15.56
N LEU A 80 -23.65 1.25 -16.14
CA LEU A 80 -24.47 1.70 -17.27
C LEU A 80 -23.81 1.26 -18.59
N PRO A 81 -24.60 0.91 -19.62
CA PRO A 81 -24.06 0.73 -20.96
C PRO A 81 -23.32 2.01 -21.35
N ALA A 82 -22.03 1.91 -21.66
CA ALA A 82 -21.26 3.03 -22.14
C ALA A 82 -21.86 3.49 -23.48
N GLN A 83 -22.56 4.63 -23.47
CA GLN A 83 -22.89 5.34 -24.70
C GLN A 83 -21.61 6.04 -25.13
N GLY A 84 -20.95 5.51 -26.16
CA GLY A 84 -19.85 6.23 -26.81
C GLY A 84 -20.34 7.56 -27.39
N PRO A 85 -19.46 8.54 -27.60
CA PRO A 85 -19.86 9.83 -28.15
C PRO A 85 -20.46 9.67 -29.56
N ASP A 86 -21.71 10.09 -29.70
CA ASP A 86 -22.50 10.36 -30.91
C ASP A 86 -21.97 9.82 -32.26
N HIS A 87 -22.53 8.70 -32.70
CA HIS A 87 -22.58 8.34 -34.12
C HIS A 87 -23.76 9.05 -34.81
N ALA A 88 -23.65 10.36 -34.99
CA ALA A 88 -24.39 11.05 -36.04
C ALA A 88 -23.62 10.91 -37.36
N GLY A 89 -23.94 9.84 -38.12
CA GLY A 89 -23.66 9.74 -39.55
C GLY A 89 -22.51 8.81 -39.96
N ALA A 90 -22.83 7.56 -40.28
CA ALA A 90 -22.33 6.85 -41.47
C ALA A 90 -22.97 5.46 -41.57
N THR A 91 -23.31 5.12 -42.81
CA THR A 91 -24.04 3.94 -43.28
C THR A 91 -23.31 2.60 -43.13
N GLN A 92 -24.09 1.56 -42.80
CA GLN A 92 -23.93 0.12 -43.10
C GLN A 92 -22.52 -0.49 -43.11
N GLY A 93 -22.25 -1.29 -42.08
CA GLY A 93 -21.31 -2.41 -42.11
C GLY A 93 -21.54 -3.26 -40.87
N THR A 94 -22.05 -4.48 -41.03
CA THR A 94 -22.39 -5.41 -39.94
C THR A 94 -21.12 -5.96 -39.27
N PRO A 95 -20.92 -5.80 -37.95
CA PRO A 95 -19.95 -6.60 -37.19
C PRO A 95 -20.70 -7.62 -36.31
N GLY A 96 -20.28 -8.89 -36.38
CA GLY A 96 -20.84 -9.98 -35.60
C GLY A 96 -20.81 -9.69 -34.10
N ALA A 97 -21.95 -9.91 -33.43
CA ALA A 97 -22.10 -9.73 -32.00
C ALA A 97 -21.29 -10.78 -31.23
N VAL A 98 -20.32 -10.33 -30.44
CA VAL A 98 -19.78 -11.10 -29.32
C VAL A 98 -20.71 -10.81 -28.14
N PRO A 99 -21.42 -11.81 -27.58
CA PRO A 99 -22.28 -11.54 -26.43
C PRO A 99 -21.42 -11.24 -25.19
N PRO A 100 -21.82 -10.26 -24.35
CA PRO A 100 -21.14 -10.01 -23.08
C PRO A 100 -21.42 -11.19 -22.14
N VAL A 101 -20.37 -11.93 -21.77
CA VAL A 101 -20.45 -12.90 -20.67
C VAL A 101 -20.43 -12.16 -19.34
N SER A 102 -21.55 -12.21 -18.63
CA SER A 102 -21.64 -11.76 -17.24
C SER A 102 -20.94 -12.78 -16.34
N PRO A 103 -20.12 -12.37 -15.35
CA PRO A 103 -19.53 -13.30 -14.38
C PRO A 103 -20.56 -13.96 -13.44
N TYR A 104 -21.87 -13.69 -13.62
CA TYR A 104 -22.97 -14.26 -12.84
C TYR A 104 -23.86 -15.24 -13.62
N ASP A 105 -23.53 -15.56 -14.87
CA ASP A 105 -24.25 -16.59 -15.63
C ASP A 105 -23.72 -17.99 -15.27
N ALA A 106 -24.48 -18.72 -14.46
CA ALA A 106 -24.17 -20.09 -14.08
C ALA A 106 -24.44 -21.06 -15.24
N GLN A 107 -23.37 -21.64 -15.80
CA GLN A 107 -23.44 -22.74 -16.76
C GLN A 107 -24.06 -23.99 -16.09
N GLY A 108 -25.18 -24.50 -16.63
CA GLY A 108 -25.76 -25.79 -16.25
C GLY A 108 -24.85 -26.98 -16.63
N PRO A 109 -25.09 -28.18 -16.06
CA PRO A 109 -24.14 -29.28 -16.13
C PRO A 109 -24.07 -29.90 -17.53
N ALA A 110 -22.87 -29.90 -18.12
CA ALA A 110 -22.54 -30.63 -19.35
C ALA A 110 -22.33 -32.12 -19.05
N GLY A 111 -22.91 -32.98 -19.92
CA GLY A 111 -22.84 -34.44 -19.82
C GLY A 111 -21.46 -35.04 -20.13
N PRO A 112 -21.28 -36.36 -19.91
CA PRO A 112 -19.97 -37.00 -19.87
C PRO A 112 -19.48 -37.39 -21.27
N THR A 113 -18.22 -37.10 -21.58
CA THR A 113 -17.47 -37.71 -22.69
C THR A 113 -16.32 -38.55 -22.16
N THR A 114 -16.29 -39.80 -22.63
CA THR A 114 -15.40 -40.90 -22.23
C THR A 114 -14.02 -40.85 -22.92
N PRO A 115 -13.03 -41.62 -22.41
CA PRO A 115 -11.59 -41.40 -22.63
C PRO A 115 -10.97 -42.20 -23.81
N GLY A 116 -9.88 -41.68 -24.38
CA GLY A 116 -9.06 -42.32 -25.43
C GLY A 116 -7.55 -42.17 -25.16
N VAL A 117 -6.80 -43.26 -25.43
CA VAL A 117 -5.47 -43.67 -24.93
C VAL A 117 -4.29 -43.14 -25.81
N PRO A 118 -3.01 -43.16 -25.33
CA PRO A 118 -1.91 -42.27 -25.77
C PRO A 118 -0.78 -42.94 -26.60
N GLY A 119 0.12 -42.12 -27.17
CA GLY A 119 1.45 -42.48 -27.66
C GLY A 119 2.26 -41.24 -28.10
N GLN A 120 3.35 -40.88 -27.40
CA GLN A 120 4.77 -41.13 -27.74
C GLN A 120 5.29 -40.19 -28.87
N HIS A 121 6.40 -39.44 -28.84
CA HIS A 121 7.71 -39.43 -28.18
C HIS A 121 8.24 -37.96 -28.23
N GLY A 122 9.25 -37.45 -27.51
CA GLY A 122 10.25 -37.99 -26.61
C GLY A 122 11.20 -36.86 -26.17
N ALA A 123 11.74 -37.02 -24.97
CA ALA A 123 12.97 -36.43 -24.43
C ALA A 123 13.66 -37.57 -23.62
N PRO A 124 14.83 -37.44 -22.93
CA PRO A 124 15.76 -36.31 -22.78
C PRO A 124 17.29 -36.65 -22.65
N GLN A 125 18.17 -35.62 -22.64
CA GLN A 125 19.47 -35.47 -21.88
C GLN A 125 20.70 -36.38 -22.19
N PRO A 126 21.94 -36.22 -21.62
CA PRO A 126 22.72 -35.09 -21.03
C PRO A 126 24.25 -35.03 -21.45
N TYR A 127 24.97 -34.08 -20.83
CA TYR A 127 26.40 -33.67 -20.82
C TYR A 127 27.53 -34.72 -20.55
N ARG A 128 28.77 -34.51 -21.09
CA ARG A 128 30.06 -34.82 -20.40
C ARG A 128 31.34 -34.19 -21.03
N ASP A 129 32.32 -33.96 -20.15
CA ASP A 129 33.61 -33.22 -20.19
C ASP A 129 34.81 -33.72 -21.06
N GLY A 130 35.64 -32.74 -21.48
CA GLY A 130 37.13 -32.65 -21.39
C GLY A 130 38.02 -33.42 -22.40
N PRO A 131 39.37 -33.19 -22.49
CA PRO A 131 40.24 -32.09 -21.98
C PRO A 131 41.28 -31.52 -23.01
N GLY A 132 42.00 -30.42 -22.69
CA GLY A 132 43.32 -30.09 -23.30
C GLY A 132 43.69 -28.60 -23.47
N ASP A 133 44.60 -28.10 -22.64
CA ASP A 133 45.46 -26.91 -22.82
C ASP A 133 46.86 -27.38 -23.36
N PRO A 134 47.86 -26.55 -23.81
CA PRO A 134 48.11 -25.12 -23.47
C PRO A 134 48.71 -24.20 -24.59
N ALA A 135 48.96 -22.94 -24.21
CA ALA A 135 50.10 -22.07 -24.57
C ALA A 135 50.06 -21.09 -25.77
N ALA A 136 50.07 -19.80 -25.39
CA ALA A 136 51.06 -18.75 -25.72
C ALA A 136 51.17 -18.12 -27.13
N THR A 137 51.05 -16.78 -27.10
CA THR A 137 51.80 -15.74 -27.84
C THR A 137 51.63 -15.59 -29.35
N GLY A 138 50.97 -14.50 -29.73
CA GLY A 138 51.09 -13.87 -31.06
C GLY A 138 50.14 -12.70 -31.22
N ARG A 139 50.66 -11.46 -31.23
CA ARG A 139 49.93 -10.22 -31.53
C ARG A 139 49.04 -10.37 -32.80
N PRO A 140 47.79 -9.92 -32.79
CA PRO A 140 47.10 -9.53 -34.01
C PRO A 140 47.35 -8.04 -34.30
N SER A 141 48.07 -7.85 -35.40
CA SER A 141 48.09 -6.74 -36.35
C SER A 141 46.98 -5.68 -36.21
N THR A 142 47.37 -4.41 -36.23
CA THR A 142 46.49 -3.25 -36.41
C THR A 142 45.70 -3.36 -37.72
N PRO A 143 44.36 -3.32 -37.71
CA PRO A 143 43.59 -3.08 -38.91
C PRO A 143 43.60 -1.59 -39.21
N THR A 144 44.10 -1.25 -40.38
CA THR A 144 43.95 0.04 -41.06
C THR A 144 42.48 0.40 -41.20
N GLY A 145 42.13 1.62 -40.78
CA GLY A 145 41.10 2.45 -41.42
C GLY A 145 39.65 1.97 -41.31
N GLY A 146 39.04 2.14 -40.15
CA GLY A 146 37.58 2.25 -40.00
C GLY A 146 37.30 3.30 -38.93
N ALA A 147 36.53 4.35 -39.27
CA ALA A 147 36.05 5.31 -38.28
C ALA A 147 35.31 4.57 -37.14
N PRO A 148 35.33 5.07 -35.89
CA PRO A 148 34.54 4.47 -34.82
C PRO A 148 33.10 4.38 -35.30
N ILE A 149 32.52 3.18 -35.24
CA ILE A 149 31.11 3.00 -35.56
C ILE A 149 30.32 3.84 -34.55
N ASP A 150 29.68 4.88 -35.06
CA ASP A 150 28.79 5.73 -34.28
C ASP A 150 27.48 4.98 -34.04
N TYR A 151 27.27 4.53 -32.81
CA TYR A 151 26.05 3.85 -32.36
C TYR A 151 24.87 4.82 -32.13
N SER A 152 25.01 6.09 -32.51
CA SER A 152 23.95 7.09 -32.43
C SER A 152 22.86 6.81 -33.48
N HIS A 153 21.78 6.14 -33.07
CA HIS A 153 20.61 5.99 -33.93
C HIS A 153 19.86 7.33 -34.07
N PRO A 154 19.62 7.85 -35.29
CA PRO A 154 18.97 9.16 -35.51
C PRO A 154 17.54 9.29 -34.98
N ARG A 155 16.92 8.15 -34.60
CA ARG A 155 15.57 8.09 -34.02
C ARG A 155 15.54 7.82 -32.52
N ARG A 156 16.69 7.65 -31.85
CA ARG A 156 16.78 7.70 -30.38
C ARG A 156 17.03 9.15 -29.98
N GLN A 157 15.97 9.95 -29.95
CA GLN A 157 16.00 11.15 -29.12
C GLN A 157 16.14 10.64 -27.68
N ASN A 158 17.27 10.95 -27.03
CA ASN A 158 17.40 10.76 -25.59
C ASN A 158 16.22 11.49 -24.95
N ALA A 159 15.33 10.74 -24.30
CA ALA A 159 14.31 11.34 -23.44
C ALA A 159 15.02 12.33 -22.51
N ALA A 160 14.48 13.55 -22.40
CA ALA A 160 15.06 14.56 -21.54
C ALA A 160 15.28 13.96 -20.14
N PRO A 161 16.45 14.16 -19.51
CA PRO A 161 16.67 13.67 -18.16
C PRO A 161 15.58 14.22 -17.23
N PRO A 162 15.09 13.41 -16.28
CA PRO A 162 14.01 13.82 -15.41
C PRO A 162 14.42 15.09 -14.63
N PRO A 163 13.47 16.00 -14.34
CA PRO A 163 13.77 17.22 -13.60
C PRO A 163 14.42 16.87 -12.25
N PRO A 164 15.43 17.61 -11.76
CA PRO A 164 16.11 17.27 -10.51
C PRO A 164 15.13 17.17 -9.32
N PRO A 165 15.43 16.35 -8.30
CA PRO A 165 14.60 16.29 -7.10
C PRO A 165 14.47 17.66 -6.45
N PRO A 166 13.29 18.02 -5.92
CA PRO A 166 13.15 19.20 -5.07
C PRO A 166 14.03 18.99 -3.83
N THR A 167 15.20 19.63 -3.80
CA THR A 167 16.12 19.54 -2.66
C THR A 167 15.79 20.60 -1.62
N ALA A 168 15.72 20.20 -0.35
CA ALA A 168 15.67 21.15 0.76
C ALA A 168 16.89 22.08 0.74
N PRO A 169 16.74 23.38 1.06
CA PRO A 169 17.90 24.26 1.24
C PRO A 169 18.82 23.71 2.33
N PRO A 170 20.16 23.92 2.22
CA PRO A 170 21.10 23.41 3.20
C PRO A 170 20.75 23.89 4.60
N ALA A 171 20.67 22.95 5.55
CA ALA A 171 20.45 23.30 6.94
C ALA A 171 21.66 24.09 7.49
N GLU A 172 21.39 25.02 8.42
CA GLU A 172 22.47 25.63 9.20
C GLU A 172 23.27 24.54 9.94
N PRO A 173 24.58 24.72 10.14
CA PRO A 173 25.40 23.76 10.87
C PRO A 173 24.78 23.44 12.24
N GLY A 174 24.41 22.17 12.47
CA GLY A 174 23.78 21.70 13.71
C GLY A 174 22.24 21.69 13.70
N ARG A 175 21.58 22.11 12.61
CA ARG A 175 20.14 21.91 12.39
C ARG A 175 19.89 20.80 11.38
N THR A 176 18.82 20.05 11.57
CA THR A 176 18.31 19.12 10.56
C THR A 176 17.67 19.90 9.41
N ALA A 177 17.86 19.42 8.18
CA ALA A 177 17.22 20.01 7.01
C ALA A 177 15.70 19.83 7.12
N ARG A 178 14.94 20.79 6.59
CA ARG A 178 13.48 20.66 6.55
C ARG A 178 13.10 19.56 5.56
N PRO A 179 12.21 18.63 5.93
CA PRO A 179 11.73 17.61 5.00
C PRO A 179 11.08 18.22 3.77
N VAL A 180 11.28 17.60 2.61
CA VAL A 180 10.65 18.00 1.34
C VAL A 180 10.07 16.77 0.67
N ALA A 181 8.81 16.87 0.21
CA ALA A 181 8.16 15.77 -0.48
C ALA A 181 8.81 15.53 -1.86
N GLY A 182 9.12 14.27 -2.14
CA GLY A 182 9.80 13.84 -3.36
C GLY A 182 11.30 14.13 -3.37
N ASP A 183 11.95 14.25 -2.22
CA ASP A 183 13.40 14.48 -2.10
C ASP A 183 14.25 13.26 -2.51
N ALA A 184 13.66 12.07 -2.48
CA ALA A 184 14.31 10.84 -2.89
C ALA A 184 14.64 10.83 -4.38
N THR A 185 15.56 9.94 -4.77
CA THR A 185 15.91 9.74 -6.18
C THR A 185 14.79 9.02 -6.93
N GLY A 186 14.54 9.41 -8.18
CA GLY A 186 13.54 8.77 -9.04
C GLY A 186 13.35 9.52 -10.36
N TRP A 187 12.76 8.84 -11.33
CA TRP A 187 12.50 9.36 -12.68
C TRP A 187 11.19 10.14 -12.78
N SER A 188 10.21 9.80 -11.95
CA SER A 188 8.94 10.52 -11.81
C SER A 188 8.71 11.00 -10.38
N MET A 189 7.83 11.98 -10.19
CA MET A 189 7.44 12.41 -8.84
C MET A 189 6.81 11.26 -8.05
N GLU A 190 6.00 10.43 -8.70
CA GLU A 190 5.39 9.25 -8.11
C GLU A 190 6.45 8.25 -7.60
N GLU A 191 7.50 7.99 -8.40
CA GLU A 191 8.63 7.13 -8.01
C GLU A 191 9.41 7.70 -6.83
N ARG A 192 9.63 9.01 -6.80
CA ARG A 192 10.31 9.68 -5.68
C ARG A 192 9.52 9.56 -4.39
N LEU A 193 8.21 9.82 -4.43
CA LEU A 193 7.36 9.71 -3.25
C LEU A 193 7.32 8.27 -2.73
N TYR A 194 7.24 7.28 -3.62
CA TYR A 194 7.32 5.87 -3.23
C TYR A 194 8.67 5.53 -2.58
N ASN A 195 9.78 5.94 -3.19
CA ASN A 195 11.12 5.69 -2.65
C ASN A 195 11.34 6.40 -1.31
N GLN A 196 10.78 7.60 -1.14
CA GLN A 196 10.84 8.34 0.11
C GLN A 196 10.04 7.62 1.21
N VAL A 197 8.81 7.20 0.93
CA VAL A 197 8.00 6.41 1.89
C VAL A 197 8.70 5.08 2.25
N TRP A 198 9.33 4.42 1.28
CA TRP A 198 10.12 3.23 1.53
C TRP A 198 11.32 3.52 2.45
N GLY A 199 12.04 4.62 2.21
CA GLY A 199 13.13 5.08 3.09
C GLY A 199 12.65 5.36 4.52
N MET A 200 11.52 6.04 4.68
CA MET A 200 10.91 6.28 5.99
C MET A 200 10.57 4.98 6.74
N PHE A 201 10.08 3.96 6.01
CA PHE A 201 9.86 2.63 6.58
C PHE A 201 11.16 1.98 7.05
N GLU A 202 12.20 2.00 6.22
CA GLU A 202 13.51 1.43 6.56
C GLU A 202 14.11 2.12 7.79
N ASP A 203 14.00 3.45 7.87
CA ASP A 203 14.52 4.22 9.00
C ASP A 203 13.73 3.94 10.28
N LEU A 204 12.39 3.83 10.22
CA LEU A 204 11.57 3.40 11.36
C LEU A 204 11.96 2.01 11.86
N ALA A 205 12.14 1.05 10.94
CA ALA A 205 12.55 -0.31 11.27
C ALA A 205 13.95 -0.31 11.91
N ARG A 206 14.89 0.47 11.34
CA ARG A 206 16.28 0.57 11.81
C ARG A 206 16.36 1.20 13.20
N THR A 207 15.69 2.32 13.46
CA THR A 207 15.73 2.99 14.78
C THR A 207 15.07 2.12 15.85
N THR A 208 13.96 1.45 15.53
CA THR A 208 13.27 0.56 16.47
C THR A 208 14.12 -0.68 16.79
N ALA A 209 14.77 -1.27 15.79
CA ALA A 209 15.68 -2.39 16.00
C ALA A 209 16.89 -1.98 16.87
N ALA A 210 17.44 -0.79 16.66
CA ALA A 210 18.52 -0.25 17.48
C ALA A 210 18.09 -0.02 18.93
N TYR A 211 16.90 0.53 19.16
CA TYR A 211 16.32 0.70 20.49
C TYR A 211 16.16 -0.65 21.22
N ARG A 212 15.50 -1.63 20.58
CA ARG A 212 15.30 -2.96 21.18
C ARG A 212 16.63 -3.65 21.50
N SER A 213 17.59 -3.58 20.58
CA SER A 213 18.94 -4.13 20.80
C SER A 213 19.67 -3.46 21.98
N ALA A 214 19.47 -2.15 22.17
CA ALA A 214 20.06 -1.42 23.29
C ALA A 214 19.41 -1.81 24.63
N VAL A 215 18.10 -2.05 24.65
CA VAL A 215 17.38 -2.57 25.84
C VAL A 215 17.86 -3.98 26.18
N ASP A 216 17.91 -4.88 25.19
CA ASP A 216 18.41 -6.26 25.38
C ASP A 216 19.85 -6.28 25.92
N PHE A 217 20.70 -5.36 25.45
CA PHE A 217 22.04 -5.17 25.96
C PHE A 217 22.06 -4.68 27.41
N ALA A 218 21.21 -3.71 27.76
CA ALA A 218 21.08 -3.21 29.12
C ALA A 218 20.62 -4.32 30.07
N ASP A 219 19.63 -5.13 29.68
CA ASP A 219 19.12 -6.27 30.44
C ASP A 219 20.23 -7.31 30.67
N SER A 220 20.91 -7.73 29.60
CA SER A 220 22.03 -8.69 29.65
C SER A 220 23.18 -8.19 30.53
N ARG A 221 23.43 -6.88 30.56
CA ARG A 221 24.45 -6.27 31.40
C ARG A 221 24.03 -6.27 32.87
N MET A 222 22.78 -5.90 33.15
CA MET A 222 22.25 -5.89 34.51
C MET A 222 22.29 -7.30 35.12
N GLU A 223 21.86 -8.32 34.37
CA GLU A 223 21.91 -9.72 34.80
C GLU A 223 23.32 -10.14 35.22
N LYS A 224 24.33 -9.87 34.39
CA LYS A 224 25.74 -10.16 34.71
C LYS A 224 26.24 -9.47 35.97
N GLU A 225 25.85 -8.21 36.18
CA GLU A 225 26.25 -7.44 37.35
C GLU A 225 25.56 -7.94 38.63
N LEU A 226 24.31 -8.38 38.54
CA LEU A 226 23.59 -9.02 39.64
C LEU A 226 24.21 -10.38 40.01
N ASP A 227 24.52 -11.21 39.01
CA ASP A 227 25.18 -12.51 39.22
C ASP A 227 26.56 -12.35 39.88
N GLN A 228 27.33 -11.34 39.43
CA GLN A 228 28.62 -11.00 40.03
C GLN A 228 28.45 -10.58 41.50
N ALA A 229 27.46 -9.72 41.80
CA ALA A 229 27.18 -9.26 43.15
C ALA A 229 26.74 -10.40 44.09
N LEU A 230 26.07 -11.43 43.58
CA LEU A 230 25.65 -12.63 44.33
C LEU A 230 26.78 -13.65 44.55
N SER A 231 27.76 -13.66 43.63
CA SER A 231 28.91 -14.57 43.66
C SER A 231 29.95 -14.18 44.71
N ASP A 232 30.04 -12.90 45.10
CA ASP A 232 30.98 -12.44 46.14
C ASP A 232 30.51 -12.88 47.55
N PRO A 233 31.29 -13.68 48.30
CA PRO A 233 30.91 -14.08 49.66
C PRO A 233 30.82 -12.92 50.66
N ARG A 234 31.52 -11.80 50.41
CA ARG A 234 31.55 -10.63 51.30
C ARG A 234 30.31 -9.75 51.20
N SER A 235 29.60 -9.79 50.08
CA SER A 235 28.40 -9.00 49.82
C SER A 235 27.10 -9.63 50.37
N ARG A 236 27.16 -10.84 50.96
CA ARG A 236 25.99 -11.58 51.44
C ARG A 236 25.48 -11.20 52.83
N ILE A 237 26.30 -10.54 53.66
CA ILE A 237 25.99 -10.30 55.10
C ILE A 237 25.90 -8.79 55.42
N GLY A 238 26.09 -7.89 54.45
CA GLY A 238 26.01 -6.43 54.67
C GLY A 238 25.52 -5.63 53.45
N GLY A 239 25.14 -4.36 53.68
CA GLY A 239 24.50 -3.48 52.68
C GLY A 239 25.33 -3.12 51.43
N GLN A 240 26.58 -3.58 51.34
CA GLN A 240 27.40 -3.43 50.13
C GLN A 240 26.81 -4.22 48.94
N GLY A 241 26.22 -5.39 49.18
CA GLY A 241 25.53 -6.17 48.14
C GLY A 241 24.29 -5.45 47.63
N ASP A 242 23.52 -4.84 48.53
CA ASP A 242 22.33 -4.05 48.18
C ASP A 242 22.71 -2.82 47.37
N ALA A 243 23.74 -2.07 47.80
CA ALA A 243 24.25 -0.91 47.07
C ALA A 243 24.75 -1.26 45.66
N ALA A 244 25.41 -2.42 45.48
CA ALA A 244 25.85 -2.88 44.17
C ALA A 244 24.67 -3.22 43.23
N ARG A 245 23.62 -3.87 43.76
CA ARG A 245 22.40 -4.16 42.98
C ARG A 245 21.65 -2.90 42.62
N GLU A 246 21.51 -1.94 43.54
CA GLU A 246 20.91 -0.63 43.26
C GLU A 246 21.71 0.14 42.19
N ALA A 247 23.05 0.14 42.28
CA ALA A 247 23.89 0.79 41.27
C ALA A 247 23.81 0.10 39.90
N ALA A 248 23.61 -1.22 39.83
CA ALA A 248 23.37 -1.95 38.58
C ALA A 248 22.01 -1.57 37.97
N ARG A 249 20.95 -1.51 38.78
CA ARG A 249 19.61 -1.07 38.36
C ARG A 249 19.60 0.38 37.87
N ALA A 250 20.32 1.28 38.55
CA ALA A 250 20.45 2.67 38.13
C ALA A 250 21.09 2.79 36.74
N ARG A 251 22.21 2.08 36.51
CA ARG A 251 22.91 2.08 35.20
C ARG A 251 22.09 1.44 34.09
N HIS A 252 21.31 0.40 34.39
CA HIS A 252 20.32 -0.15 33.47
C HIS A 252 19.30 0.91 33.05
N GLY A 253 18.69 1.59 34.04
CA GLY A 253 17.72 2.64 33.79
C GLY A 253 18.29 3.80 32.96
N GLU A 254 19.54 4.20 33.20
CA GLU A 254 20.24 5.21 32.39
C GLU A 254 20.41 4.78 30.93
N LEU A 255 20.81 3.53 30.67
CA LEU A 255 20.98 3.00 29.32
C LEU A 255 19.64 2.94 28.56
N VAL A 256 18.59 2.43 29.20
CA VAL A 256 17.25 2.35 28.62
C VAL A 256 16.70 3.75 28.34
N SER A 257 16.85 4.68 29.27
CA SER A 257 16.40 6.07 29.10
C SER A 257 17.10 6.74 27.92
N ARG A 258 18.42 6.57 27.81
CA ARG A 258 19.19 7.12 26.68
C ARG A 258 18.80 6.48 25.34
N ALA A 259 18.55 5.17 25.32
CA ALA A 259 18.06 4.50 24.12
C ALA A 259 16.68 5.03 23.70
N ARG A 260 15.80 5.26 24.68
CA ARG A 260 14.46 5.82 24.44
C ARG A 260 14.53 7.25 23.89
N GLU A 261 15.40 8.10 24.45
CA GLU A 261 15.60 9.47 23.96
C GLU A 261 16.07 9.52 22.49
N VAL A 262 16.87 8.54 22.07
CA VAL A 262 17.28 8.42 20.67
C VAL A 262 16.10 8.03 19.79
N LEU A 263 15.35 6.99 20.19
CA LEU A 263 14.15 6.56 19.46
C LEU A 263 13.13 7.71 19.33
N ASP A 264 12.85 8.41 20.42
CA ASP A 264 11.86 9.50 20.43
C ASP A 264 12.28 10.65 19.49
N ARG A 265 13.60 10.93 19.39
CA ARG A 265 14.13 11.92 18.45
C ARG A 265 13.93 11.48 16.99
N ASP A 266 14.27 10.23 16.68
CA ASP A 266 14.16 9.69 15.32
C ASP A 266 12.69 9.59 14.88
N VAL A 267 11.80 9.16 15.78
CA VAL A 267 10.34 9.13 15.55
C VAL A 267 9.80 10.54 15.33
N ALA A 268 10.28 11.55 16.05
CA ALA A 268 9.88 12.94 15.82
C ALA A 268 10.32 13.46 14.45
N GLN A 269 11.50 13.05 13.97
CA GLN A 269 11.96 13.36 12.62
C GLN A 269 11.07 12.69 11.55
N LEU A 270 10.78 11.40 11.70
CA LEU A 270 9.92 10.66 10.77
C LEU A 270 8.49 11.22 10.73
N LEU A 271 7.97 11.68 11.88
CA LEU A 271 6.68 12.34 11.94
C LEU A 271 6.68 13.64 11.12
N ALA A 272 7.73 14.46 11.24
CA ALA A 272 7.87 15.69 10.45
C ALA A 272 8.00 15.40 8.94
N GLU A 273 8.67 14.32 8.54
CA GLU A 273 8.67 13.85 7.15
C GLU A 273 7.28 13.44 6.69
N ALA A 274 6.55 12.65 7.48
CA ALA A 274 5.21 12.21 7.15
C ALA A 274 4.22 13.38 6.95
N GLU A 275 4.32 14.43 7.76
CA GLU A 275 3.50 15.65 7.63
C GLU A 275 3.71 16.37 6.29
N VAL A 276 4.90 16.28 5.70
CA VAL A 276 5.23 16.90 4.41
C VAL A 276 4.90 15.96 3.24
N VAL A 277 5.18 14.66 3.39
CA VAL A 277 4.99 13.66 2.34
C VAL A 277 3.52 13.33 2.13
N GLU A 278 2.74 13.15 3.20
CA GLU A 278 1.34 12.68 3.11
C GLU A 278 0.45 13.58 2.23
N PRO A 279 0.46 14.92 2.34
CA PRO A 279 -0.34 15.78 1.46
C PRO A 279 0.08 15.75 0.00
N ALA A 280 1.33 15.35 -0.30
CA ALA A 280 1.86 15.27 -1.65
C ALA A 280 1.58 13.91 -2.33
N LEU A 281 1.05 12.93 -1.58
CA LEU A 281 0.79 11.59 -2.12
C LEU A 281 -0.31 11.62 -3.20
N PRO A 282 -0.10 10.95 -4.35
CA PRO A 282 -1.14 10.77 -5.35
C PRO A 282 -2.27 9.88 -4.80
N ALA A 283 -3.44 9.92 -5.43
CA ALA A 283 -4.63 9.19 -4.97
C ALA A 283 -4.38 7.70 -4.68
N ALA A 284 -3.55 7.01 -5.48
CA ALA A 284 -3.22 5.60 -5.25
C ALA A 284 -2.43 5.34 -3.94
N PHE A 285 -1.69 6.33 -3.44
CA PHE A 285 -0.86 6.23 -2.22
C PHE A 285 -1.51 6.94 -1.03
N ALA A 286 -2.52 7.78 -1.28
CA ALA A 286 -3.11 8.66 -0.29
C ALA A 286 -4.17 7.95 0.56
N ARG A 287 -4.30 8.37 1.82
CA ARG A 287 -5.47 8.06 2.65
C ARG A 287 -6.75 8.68 2.09
N TRP A 288 -7.91 8.16 2.49
CA TRP A 288 -9.22 8.60 1.96
C TRP A 288 -9.62 10.04 2.34
N ASP A 289 -9.13 10.54 3.47
CA ASP A 289 -9.29 11.92 3.95
C ASP A 289 -8.32 12.91 3.29
N ASN A 290 -7.46 12.46 2.37
CA ASN A 290 -6.56 13.34 1.65
C ASN A 290 -7.32 14.18 0.60
N PRO A 291 -7.07 15.50 0.50
CA PRO A 291 -7.76 16.37 -0.47
C PRO A 291 -7.52 15.99 -1.94
N VAL A 292 -6.52 15.16 -2.27
CA VAL A 292 -6.29 14.64 -3.64
C VAL A 292 -7.53 13.96 -4.22
N TRP A 293 -8.40 13.40 -3.37
CA TRP A 293 -9.64 12.74 -3.79
C TRP A 293 -10.70 13.72 -4.31
N HIS A 294 -10.65 15.01 -3.95
CA HIS A 294 -11.59 16.01 -4.47
C HIS A 294 -11.44 16.27 -5.98
N ALA A 295 -10.25 15.99 -6.52
CA ALA A 295 -9.96 16.12 -7.95
C ALA A 295 -9.73 14.75 -8.62
N TYR A 296 -10.30 13.67 -8.06
CA TYR A 296 -10.11 12.32 -8.56
C TYR A 296 -10.54 12.19 -10.03
N ARG A 297 -9.68 11.53 -10.82
CA ARG A 297 -9.97 11.07 -12.18
C ARG A 297 -9.59 9.61 -12.28
N VAL A 298 -10.37 8.84 -13.03
CA VAL A 298 -10.07 7.42 -13.29
C VAL A 298 -8.69 7.33 -13.96
N PRO A 299 -7.72 6.61 -13.36
CA PRO A 299 -6.40 6.44 -13.95
C PRO A 299 -6.50 5.71 -15.30
N MET A 300 -5.80 6.23 -16.31
CA MET A 300 -5.66 5.57 -17.63
C MET A 300 -4.51 4.57 -17.67
N GLU A 301 -3.61 4.64 -16.69
CA GLU A 301 -2.45 3.76 -16.51
C GLU A 301 -2.53 3.07 -15.16
N ILE A 302 -1.92 1.88 -15.05
CA ILE A 302 -1.82 1.16 -13.79
C ILE A 302 -0.89 1.98 -12.88
N PRO A 303 -1.34 2.38 -11.67
CA PRO A 303 -0.48 3.13 -10.75
C PRO A 303 0.72 2.28 -10.35
N MET A 304 1.85 2.92 -10.01
CA MET A 304 3.07 2.19 -9.67
C MET A 304 2.92 1.37 -8.38
N ALA A 305 2.10 1.85 -7.45
CA ALA A 305 1.81 1.17 -6.19
C ALA A 305 0.40 1.50 -5.68
N LEU A 306 -0.06 0.77 -4.68
CA LEU A 306 -1.31 1.02 -3.98
C LEU A 306 -1.08 1.03 -2.46
N ARG A 307 -1.68 1.97 -1.74
CA ARG A 307 -1.71 1.92 -0.27
C ARG A 307 -2.66 0.84 0.22
N LEU A 308 -2.15 -0.06 1.05
CA LEU A 308 -2.93 -1.09 1.71
C LEU A 308 -3.38 -0.70 3.13
N GLY A 309 -2.69 0.26 3.73
CA GLY A 309 -2.94 0.71 5.10
C GLY A 309 -1.73 1.46 5.63
N ASP A 310 -1.59 1.45 6.95
CA ASP A 310 -0.51 2.12 7.67
C ASP A 310 0.24 1.13 8.55
N LEU A 311 1.56 1.26 8.56
CA LEU A 311 2.45 0.60 9.50
C LEU A 311 2.67 1.50 10.71
N HIS A 312 2.51 0.92 11.89
CA HIS A 312 2.91 1.53 13.15
C HIS A 312 3.52 0.46 14.05
N LEU A 313 4.34 0.88 15.01
CA LEU A 313 4.94 0.00 16.01
C LEU A 313 4.45 0.42 17.40
N PRO A 314 4.25 -0.51 18.35
CA PRO A 314 3.84 -0.15 19.71
C PRO A 314 4.81 0.80 20.41
N ASP A 315 6.10 0.67 20.10
CA ASP A 315 7.16 1.53 20.64
C ASP A 315 7.18 2.95 20.03
N ALA A 316 6.48 3.14 18.90
CA ALA A 316 6.47 4.35 18.07
C ALA A 316 5.06 4.62 17.48
N ASP A 317 4.06 4.67 18.35
CA ASP A 317 2.64 4.83 17.99
C ASP A 317 2.31 6.20 17.38
N ARG A 318 3.16 7.20 17.61
CA ARG A 318 3.02 8.57 17.12
C ARG A 318 3.22 8.71 15.61
N VAL A 319 3.88 7.76 14.95
CA VAL A 319 4.16 7.80 13.51
C VAL A 319 3.45 6.66 12.78
N ARG A 320 2.87 6.99 11.62
CA ARG A 320 2.19 6.04 10.74
C ARG A 320 2.82 6.13 9.37
N ILE A 321 3.42 5.03 8.92
CA ILE A 321 4.08 4.97 7.61
C ILE A 321 3.14 4.29 6.62
N PRO A 322 2.84 4.88 5.46
CA PRO A 322 1.99 4.24 4.45
C PRO A 322 2.57 2.89 4.00
N LEU A 323 1.77 1.83 4.07
CA LEU A 323 2.11 0.52 3.49
C LEU A 323 1.78 0.55 2.00
N LEU A 324 2.77 0.83 1.16
CA LEU A 324 2.62 0.85 -0.29
C LEU A 324 3.03 -0.50 -0.90
N MET A 325 2.17 -1.05 -1.75
CA MET A 325 2.43 -2.28 -2.49
C MET A 325 2.61 -2.00 -3.97
N ARG A 326 3.76 -2.38 -4.53
CA ARG A 326 4.11 -2.15 -5.92
C ARG A 326 3.24 -2.98 -6.87
N LEU A 327 2.89 -2.40 -8.01
CA LEU A 327 2.12 -3.03 -9.08
C LEU A 327 2.94 -3.15 -10.37
N PRO A 328 2.68 -4.18 -11.20
CA PRO A 328 1.80 -5.31 -10.91
C PRO A 328 2.35 -6.19 -9.78
N LEU A 329 1.47 -6.89 -9.07
CA LEU A 329 1.88 -7.79 -8.00
C LEU A 329 2.71 -8.93 -8.58
N GLU A 330 3.96 -9.07 -8.13
CA GLU A 330 4.81 -10.20 -8.53
C GLU A 330 4.38 -11.51 -7.87
N ARG A 331 3.67 -11.43 -6.74
CA ARG A 331 3.20 -12.57 -5.94
C ARG A 331 1.79 -12.30 -5.43
N GLY A 332 0.99 -13.36 -5.29
CA GLY A 332 -0.32 -13.28 -4.66
C GLY A 332 -0.21 -12.77 -3.23
N LEU A 333 -1.10 -11.86 -2.86
CA LEU A 333 -1.20 -11.33 -1.50
C LEU A 333 -2.28 -12.11 -0.73
N TRP A 334 -1.91 -12.69 0.40
CA TRP A 334 -2.86 -13.24 1.37
C TRP A 334 -2.95 -12.28 2.56
N ILE A 335 -4.15 -11.75 2.82
CA ILE A 335 -4.41 -10.89 3.97
C ILE A 335 -5.19 -11.70 4.99
N ASP A 336 -4.55 -12.07 6.09
CA ASP A 336 -5.23 -12.55 7.28
C ASP A 336 -5.49 -11.34 8.19
N SER A 337 -6.76 -11.07 8.47
CA SER A 337 -7.19 -9.91 9.27
C SER A 337 -6.89 -10.09 10.77
N GLY A 338 -6.36 -11.24 11.19
CA GLY A 338 -6.05 -11.52 12.58
C GLY A 338 -7.27 -11.38 13.50
N ARG A 339 -7.06 -11.47 14.81
CA ARG A 339 -8.08 -11.01 15.76
C ARG A 339 -7.99 -9.50 15.82
N SER A 340 -8.99 -8.82 15.26
CA SER A 340 -9.20 -7.40 15.53
C SER A 340 -9.18 -7.20 17.05
N ALA A 341 -8.40 -6.24 17.54
CA ALA A 341 -8.57 -5.72 18.89
C ALA A 341 -9.93 -5.01 18.95
N SER A 342 -10.98 -5.83 18.96
CA SER A 342 -12.36 -5.43 19.14
C SER A 342 -12.42 -4.86 20.54
N ALA A 343 -12.64 -3.55 20.64
CA ALA A 343 -13.13 -2.83 21.82
C ALA A 343 -13.43 -3.71 23.06
N GLU A 344 -12.39 -4.13 23.79
CA GLU A 344 -12.54 -4.55 25.18
C GLU A 344 -12.40 -3.28 26.00
N GLY A 345 -13.55 -2.76 26.48
CA GLY A 345 -13.56 -1.67 27.45
C GLY A 345 -14.63 -0.61 27.22
N SER A 346 -15.90 -0.99 27.11
CA SER A 346 -16.99 -0.13 27.59
C SER A 346 -18.15 -1.01 28.03
N LEU A 347 -18.17 -1.31 29.33
CA LEU A 347 -19.37 -1.64 30.08
C LEU A 347 -19.63 -0.49 31.05
#